data_AF-A0A3B0BK58-F1
#
_entry.id   AF-A0A3B0BK58-F1
#
_cell.length_a   1.000
_cell.length_b   1.000
_cell.length_c   1.000
_cell.angle_alpha   90.00
_cell.angle_beta   90.00
_cell.angle_gamma   90.00
#
_symmetry.space_group_name_H-M   'P 1'
#
loop_
_entity.id
_entity.type
_entity.pdbx_description
1 polymer ?
#
loop_
_entity_poly.entity_id
_entity_poly.type
_entity_poly.pdbx_seq_one_letter_code
_entity_poly.pdbx_strand_id
1 'polypeptide(L)'
;MSGRAAPFYCPYCGDEDLRPSEEGHGAWECTACSRAFRLSFLGLLAPRTHGRGPEPATGAPAPAPAPADAPAPVSASGEGGTTP
;
A
#
# COMPACT_ATOMS: atom_id res chain seq x y z
N MET A 1 -11.79 9.98 25.82
CA MET A 1 -10.46 9.88 25.19
C MET A 1 -10.61 10.28 23.72
N SER A 2 -10.02 11.39 23.30
CA SER A 2 -10.22 11.96 21.96
C SER A 2 -9.49 11.12 20.90
N GLY A 3 -10.25 10.39 20.08
CA GLY A 3 -9.77 9.35 19.17
C GLY A 3 -9.21 9.86 17.84
N ARG A 4 -8.14 10.68 17.87
CA ARG A 4 -7.32 10.95 16.67
C ARG A 4 -5.91 10.42 16.90
N ALA A 5 -5.57 9.32 16.23
CA ALA A 5 -4.18 8.92 16.09
C ALA A 5 -3.51 9.89 15.10
N ALA A 6 -2.47 10.58 15.54
CA ALA A 6 -1.61 11.36 14.68
C ALA A 6 -0.46 10.48 14.17
N PRO A 7 -0.13 10.51 12.87
CA PRO A 7 1.15 10.00 12.40
C PRO A 7 2.28 10.84 12.99
N PHE A 8 3.40 10.20 13.31
CA PHE A 8 4.59 10.88 13.80
C PHE A 8 5.55 11.29 12.66
N TYR A 9 5.57 10.53 11.55
CA TYR A 9 6.49 10.74 10.44
C TYR A 9 5.76 10.75 9.10
N CYS A 10 6.19 11.63 8.20
CA CYS A 10 5.70 11.69 6.83
C CYS A 10 6.09 10.41 6.08
N PRO A 11 5.14 9.66 5.49
CA PRO A 11 5.45 8.42 4.78
C PRO A 11 6.29 8.62 3.51
N TYR A 12 6.47 9.87 3.07
CA TYR A 12 7.20 10.21 1.85
C TYR A 12 8.60 10.76 2.08
N CYS A 13 8.83 11.56 3.12
CA CYS A 13 10.15 12.18 3.38
C CYS A 13 10.73 11.87 4.76
N GLY A 14 9.96 11.26 5.67
CA GLY A 14 10.41 10.95 7.04
C GLY A 14 10.46 12.14 7.99
N ASP A 15 10.02 13.32 7.57
CA ASP A 15 9.94 14.51 8.43
C ASP A 15 8.76 14.44 9.41
N GLU A 16 8.84 15.17 10.52
CA GLU A 16 7.87 15.19 11.62
C GLU A 16 6.89 16.37 11.55
N ASP A 17 7.12 17.35 10.65
CA ASP A 17 6.26 18.52 10.51
C ASP A 17 4.95 18.20 9.74
N LEU A 18 4.07 17.48 10.44
CA LEU A 18 2.76 17.02 9.97
C LEU A 18 1.62 17.83 10.62
N ARG A 19 0.68 18.29 9.79
CA ARG A 19 -0.52 19.02 10.22
C ARG A 19 -1.78 18.32 9.73
N PRO A 20 -2.90 18.34 10.50
CA PRO A 20 -4.20 17.94 9.98
C PRO A 20 -4.57 18.85 8.80
N SER A 21 -5.07 18.26 7.71
CA SER A 21 -5.54 19.02 6.56
C SER A 21 -7.05 19.28 6.66
N GLU A 22 -7.47 20.44 6.12
CA GLU A 22 -8.88 20.87 6.08
C GLU A 22 -9.75 19.97 5.19
N GLU A 23 -9.13 19.09 4.38
CA GLU A 23 -9.80 18.15 3.48
C GLU A 23 -10.62 17.05 4.21
N GLY A 24 -10.49 16.99 5.54
CA GLY A 24 -11.44 16.33 6.44
C GLY A 24 -10.80 15.30 7.37
N HIS A 25 -11.61 14.34 7.83
CA HIS A 25 -11.15 13.33 8.78
C HIS A 25 -10.00 12.48 8.22
N GLY A 26 -8.98 12.27 9.04
CA GLY A 26 -7.80 11.50 8.69
C GLY A 26 -6.90 12.14 7.63
N ALA A 27 -7.20 13.34 7.12
CA ALA A 27 -6.35 14.05 6.18
C ALA A 27 -5.20 14.76 6.89
N TRP A 28 -4.00 14.68 6.32
CA TRP A 28 -2.75 15.21 6.84
C TRP A 28 -1.92 15.80 5.71
N GLU A 29 -1.14 16.81 6.03
CA GLU A 29 -0.17 17.44 5.14
C GLU A 29 1.20 17.53 5.82
N CYS A 30 2.25 17.33 5.03
CA CYS A 30 3.62 17.54 5.45
C CYS A 30 4.12 18.87 4.87
N THR A 31 4.54 19.79 5.73
CA THR A 31 5.05 21.11 5.30
C THR A 31 6.43 20.99 4.64
N ALA A 32 7.26 20.04 5.09
CA ALA A 32 8.64 19.86 4.63
C ALA A 32 8.73 19.42 3.16
N CYS A 33 7.77 18.60 2.69
CA CYS A 33 7.74 18.14 1.30
C CYS A 33 6.44 18.47 0.55
N SER A 34 5.55 19.26 1.16
CA SER A 34 4.28 19.74 0.58
C SER A 34 3.35 18.64 0.04
N ARG A 35 3.34 17.46 0.66
CA ARG A 35 2.45 16.34 0.27
C ARG A 35 1.29 16.19 1.25
N ALA A 36 0.10 16.02 0.71
CA ALA A 36 -1.10 15.65 1.46
C ALA A 36 -1.41 14.15 1.32
N PHE A 37 -1.95 13.54 2.38
CA PHE A 37 -2.34 12.14 2.41
C PHE A 37 -3.47 11.90 3.42
N ARG A 38 -4.14 10.75 3.33
CA ARG A 38 -5.23 10.37 4.24
C ARG A 38 -4.92 9.04 4.93
N LEU A 39 -5.20 8.98 6.22
CA LEU A 39 -5.12 7.78 7.05
C LEU A 39 -6.51 7.28 7.42
N SER A 40 -6.65 5.95 7.44
CA SER A 40 -7.89 5.27 7.81
C SER A 40 -7.59 4.21 8.88
N PHE A 41 -8.35 4.22 9.98
CA PHE A 41 -8.35 3.10 10.91
C PHE A 41 -9.16 1.96 10.33
N LEU A 42 -8.52 0.82 10.10
CA LEU A 42 -9.15 -0.37 9.50
C LEU A 42 -9.77 -1.33 10.52
N GLY A 43 -9.61 -1.06 11.82
CA GLY A 43 -9.95 -2.00 12.88
C GLY A 43 -8.73 -2.70 13.47
N LEU A 44 -8.98 -3.56 14.47
CA LEU A 44 -7.98 -4.45 15.02
C LEU A 44 -7.86 -5.68 14.12
N LEU A 45 -6.68 -5.91 13.57
CA LEU A 45 -6.42 -7.11 12.76
C LEU A 45 -6.37 -8.33 13.70
N ALA A 46 -6.96 -9.44 13.26
CA ALA A 46 -6.77 -10.72 13.94
C ALA A 46 -5.26 -11.04 13.99
N PRO A 47 -4.77 -11.66 15.09
CA PRO A 47 -3.39 -12.11 15.16
C PRO A 47 -3.07 -12.93 13.92
N ARG A 48 -2.09 -12.47 13.14
CA ARG A 48 -1.53 -13.28 12.06
C ARG A 48 -0.86 -14.44 12.77
N THR A 49 -1.47 -15.62 12.78
CA THR A 49 -0.70 -16.84 12.94
C THR A 49 0.18 -16.86 11.70
N HIS A 50 1.43 -16.40 11.83
CA HIS A 50 2.42 -16.72 10.82
C HIS A 50 2.40 -18.24 10.81
N GLY A 51 1.76 -18.82 9.80
CA GLY A 51 1.87 -20.24 9.60
C GLY A 51 3.35 -20.49 9.55
N ARG A 52 3.89 -21.18 10.56
CA ARG A 52 4.87 -22.18 10.23
C ARG A 52 4.13 -23.02 9.21
N GLY A 53 4.35 -22.74 7.92
CA GLY A 53 3.97 -23.68 6.88
C GLY A 53 4.50 -25.03 7.36
N PRO A 54 3.77 -26.15 7.13
CA PRO A 54 4.25 -27.45 7.56
C PRO A 54 5.73 -27.52 7.18
N GLU A 55 6.60 -27.70 8.18
CA GLU A 55 8.02 -27.94 7.91
C GLU A 55 8.05 -28.95 6.76
N PRO A 56 8.73 -28.66 5.64
CA PRO A 56 8.92 -29.69 4.65
C PRO A 56 9.61 -30.83 5.39
N ALA A 57 8.89 -31.95 5.55
CA ALA A 57 9.47 -33.17 6.07
C ALA A 57 10.79 -33.37 5.30
N THR A 58 11.89 -33.49 6.03
CA THR A 58 13.23 -33.71 5.44
C THR A 58 13.11 -34.79 4.36
N GLY A 59 13.15 -34.38 3.09
CA GLY A 59 12.99 -35.27 1.94
C GLY A 59 11.99 -34.85 0.85
N ALA A 60 11.13 -33.84 1.04
CA ALA A 60 10.26 -33.36 -0.04
C ALA A 60 11.02 -32.41 -0.99
N PRO A 61 10.99 -32.62 -2.33
CA PRO A 61 11.56 -31.66 -3.26
C PRO A 61 10.83 -30.32 -3.14
N ALA A 62 11.57 -29.22 -3.17
CA ALA A 62 11.02 -27.88 -3.07
C ALA A 62 9.92 -27.67 -4.13
N PRO A 63 8.78 -27.04 -3.79
CA PRO A 63 7.78 -26.69 -4.80
C PRO A 63 8.41 -25.74 -5.82
N ALA A 64 8.13 -25.99 -7.10
CA ALA A 64 8.58 -25.11 -8.18
C ALA A 64 8.11 -23.67 -7.89
N PRO A 65 8.95 -22.65 -8.14
CA PRO A 65 8.54 -21.26 -7.94
C PRO A 65 7.28 -20.97 -8.77
N ALA A 66 6.30 -20.33 -8.15
CA ALA A 66 5.14 -19.81 -8.87
C ALA A 66 5.64 -18.85 -9.97
N PRO A 67 5.02 -18.82 -11.16
CA PRO A 67 5.45 -17.91 -12.22
C PRO A 67 5.32 -16.48 -11.71
N ALA A 68 6.44 -15.76 -11.72
CA ALA A 68 6.48 -14.34 -11.40
C ALA A 68 5.71 -13.57 -12.48
N ASP A 69 4.73 -12.80 -12.02
CA ASP A 69 4.18 -11.60 -12.67
C ASP A 69 4.08 -11.68 -14.21
N ALA A 70 3.08 -12.42 -14.70
CA ALA A 70 2.65 -12.26 -16.08
C ALA A 70 2.05 -10.84 -16.23
N PRO A 71 2.58 -9.97 -17.10
CA PRO A 71 1.99 -8.65 -17.28
C PRO A 71 0.57 -8.79 -17.81
N ALA A 72 -0.35 -7.97 -17.28
CA ALA A 72 -1.71 -7.86 -17.82
C ALA A 72 -1.64 -7.54 -19.32
N PRO A 73 -2.52 -8.12 -20.17
CA PRO A 73 -2.52 -7.82 -21.59
C PRO A 73 -2.78 -6.32 -21.77
N VAL A 74 -1.84 -5.62 -22.41
CA VAL A 74 -2.06 -4.25 -22.86
C VAL A 74 -3.18 -4.29 -23.90
N SER A 75 -4.33 -3.71 -23.55
CA SER A 75 -5.40 -3.47 -24.51
C SER A 75 -4.82 -2.67 -25.67
N ALA A 76 -4.78 -3.27 -26.85
CA ALA A 76 -4.36 -2.60 -28.07
C ALA A 76 -5.24 -1.37 -28.28
N SER A 77 -4.66 -0.18 -28.09
CA SER A 77 -5.21 1.05 -28.64
C SER A 77 -5.29 0.87 -30.15
N GLY A 78 -6.52 0.78 -30.67
CA GLY A 78 -6.76 0.80 -32.10
C GLY A 78 -6.29 2.13 -32.66
N GLU A 79 -5.16 2.10 -33.34
CA GLU A 79 -4.71 3.17 -34.22
C GLU A 79 -5.38 2.97 -35.58
N GLY A 80 -6.09 3.99 -36.08
CA GLY A 80 -6.65 4.01 -37.44
C GLY A 80 -8.09 4.48 -37.45
N GLY A 81 -8.45 5.61 -38.06
CA GLY A 81 -7.73 6.31 -39.08
C GLY A 81 -8.28 7.70 -39.35
N THR A 82 -7.39 8.44 -39.99
CA THR A 82 -7.44 9.80 -40.46
C THR A 82 -8.37 9.95 -41.68
N THR A 83 -9.26 10.96 -41.61
CA THR A 83 -9.64 11.92 -42.69
C THR A 83 -10.32 11.41 -43.98
N PRO A 84 -10.97 12.29 -44.78
CA PRO A 84 -11.14 13.75 -44.65
C PRO A 84 -12.40 14.22 -43.92
#